data_AF-A0A933P8D1-F1
#
_entry.id   AF-A0A933P8D1-F1
#
_cell.length_a   1.000
_cell.length_b   1.000
_cell.length_c   1.000
_cell.angle_alpha   90.00
_cell.angle_beta   90.00
_cell.angle_gamma   90.00
#
_symmetry.space_group_name_H-M   'P 1'
#
loop_
_entity.id
_entity.type
_entity.pdbx_description
1 polymer ?
#
loop_
_entity_poly.entity_id
_entity_poly.type
_entity_poly.pdbx_seq_one_letter_code
_entity_poly.pdbx_strand_id
1 'polypeptide(L)' 'MSSPRKVVTAAEMDAMTPQQRADLIDASVVRSWDEVDPEFREQALQAARVLNAQHRNDA' A
#
# COMPACT_ATOMS: atom_id res chain seq x y z
N MET A 1 1.81 2.84 -15.18
CA MET A 1 1.12 1.54 -15.06
C MET A 1 1.42 1.02 -13.67
N SER A 2 0.41 0.89 -12.83
CA SER A 2 0.59 0.37 -11.49
C SER A 2 0.57 -1.15 -11.56
N SER A 3 1.66 -1.78 -11.13
CA SER A 3 1.70 -3.23 -11.03
C SER A 3 0.76 -3.65 -9.89
N PRO A 4 -0.05 -4.72 -10.08
CA PRO A 4 -0.89 -5.23 -9.01
C PRO A 4 -0.03 -5.50 -7.77
N ARG A 5 -0.47 -5.01 -6.60
CA ARG A 5 0.24 -5.23 -5.33
C ARG A 5 0.37 -6.73 -5.11
N LYS A 6 1.59 -7.24 -5.26
CA LYS A 6 1.87 -8.63 -4.96
C LYS A 6 1.94 -8.77 -3.44
N VAL A 7 0.97 -9.46 -2.85
CA VAL A 7 1.08 -9.94 -1.48
C VAL A 7 2.15 -11.03 -1.49
N VAL A 8 3.23 -10.81 -0.72
CA VAL A 8 4.27 -11.82 -0.51
C VAL A 8 3.97 -12.50 0.82
N THR A 9 3.72 -13.79 0.77
CA THR A 9 3.42 -14.63 1.94
C THR A 9 4.69 -14.91 2.75
N ALA A 10 4.51 -15.33 4.00
CA ALA A 10 5.63 -15.76 4.84
C ALA A 10 6.43 -16.91 4.19
N ALA A 11 5.74 -17.89 3.62
CA ALA A 11 6.39 -19.01 2.93
C ALA A 11 7.22 -18.56 1.71
N GLU A 12 6.75 -17.56 0.96
CA GLU A 12 7.52 -16.96 -0.13
C GLU A 12 8.74 -16.19 0.40
N MET A 13 8.62 -15.48 1.53
CA MET A 13 9.74 -14.78 2.18
C MET A 13 10.80 -15.75 2.73
N ASP A 14 10.38 -16.93 3.20
CA ASP A 14 11.28 -17.96 3.71
C ASP A 14 12.12 -18.60 2.59
N ALA A 15 11.57 -18.67 1.37
CA ALA A 15 12.29 -19.14 0.19
C ALA A 15 13.30 -18.11 -0.36
N MET A 16 13.29 -16.87 0.13
CA MET A 16 14.20 -15.82 -0.30
C MET A 16 15.49 -15.81 0.53
N THR A 17 16.58 -15.41 -0.11
CA THR A 17 17.81 -15.07 0.62
C THR A 17 17.60 -13.78 1.44
N PRO A 18 18.42 -13.52 2.47
CA PRO A 18 18.36 -12.26 3.20
C PRO A 18 18.44 -11.02 2.30
N GLN A 19 19.27 -11.05 1.25
CA GLN A 19 19.40 -9.93 0.32
C GLN A 19 18.13 -9.75 -0.53
N GLN A 20 17.57 -10.83 -1.06
CA GLN A 20 16.32 -10.76 -1.83
C GLN A 20 15.16 -10.18 -1.01
N ARG A 21 15.10 -10.50 0.29
CA ARG A 21 14.13 -9.88 1.20
C ARG A 21 14.38 -8.39 1.38
N ALA A 22 15.64 -7.99 1.56
CA ALA A 22 16.00 -6.58 1.70
C ALA A 22 15.63 -5.77 0.44
N ASP A 23 15.98 -6.30 -0.74
CA ASP A 23 15.67 -5.67 -2.03
C ASP A 23 14.15 -5.57 -2.26
N LEU A 24 13.40 -6.62 -1.89
CA LEU A 24 11.95 -6.63 -2.00
C LEU A 24 11.30 -5.60 -1.08
N ILE A 25 11.77 -5.48 0.16
CA ILE A 25 11.29 -4.48 1.10
C ILE A 25 11.59 -3.08 0.57
N ASP A 26 12.82 -2.78 0.16
CA ASP A 26 13.18 -1.44 -0.33
C ASP A 26 12.37 -1.06 -1.58
N ALA A 27 12.16 -2.01 -2.50
CA ALA A 27 11.31 -1.80 -3.68
C ALA A 27 9.82 -1.58 -3.34
N SER A 28 9.35 -2.01 -2.16
CA SER A 28 7.98 -1.81 -1.71
C SER A 28 7.75 -0.49 -0.96
N VAL A 29 8.84 0.20 -0.58
CA VAL A 29 8.75 1.45 0.17
C VAL A 29 8.38 2.59 -0.77
N VAL A 30 7.28 3.25 -0.43
CA VAL A 30 6.81 4.47 -1.08
C VAL A 30 7.25 5.65 -0.22
N ARG A 31 8.05 6.57 -0.76
CA ARG A 31 8.66 7.70 -0.01
C ARG A 31 7.88 8.99 -0.13
N SER A 32 7.05 9.11 -1.16
CA SER A 32 6.19 10.26 -1.38
C SER A 32 4.77 9.83 -1.72
N TRP A 33 3.80 10.69 -1.43
CA TRP A 33 2.43 10.44 -1.87
C TRP A 33 2.38 10.25 -3.39
N ASP A 34 3.25 10.94 -4.13
CA ASP A 34 3.38 10.88 -5.59
C ASP A 34 3.92 9.58 -6.19
N GLU A 35 4.37 8.66 -5.34
CA GLU A 35 4.75 7.30 -5.74
C GLU A 35 3.64 6.28 -5.50
N VAL A 36 2.58 6.63 -4.75
CA VAL A 36 1.45 5.72 -4.52
C VAL A 36 0.71 5.49 -5.84
N ASP A 37 0.34 4.24 -6.11
CA ASP A 37 -0.57 3.88 -7.18
C ASP A 37 -1.79 4.83 -7.30
N PRO A 38 -2.05 5.44 -8.47
CA PRO A 38 -3.16 6.39 -8.64
C PRO A 38 -4.54 5.83 -8.28
N GLU A 39 -4.82 4.58 -8.65
CA GLU A 39 -6.12 3.96 -8.38
C GLU A 39 -6.35 3.83 -6.87
N PHE A 40 -5.33 3.38 -6.14
CA PHE A 40 -5.42 3.30 -4.70
C PHE A 40 -5.41 4.66 -3.99
N ARG A 41 -4.73 5.68 -4.50
CA ARG A 41 -4.87 7.03 -3.95
C ARG A 41 -6.31 7.47 -3.99
N GLU A 42 -6.99 7.23 -5.11
CA GLU A 42 -8.39 7.58 -5.25
C GLU A 42 -9.25 6.79 -4.25
N GLN A 43 -9.05 5.47 -4.14
CA GLN A 43 -9.75 4.66 -3.14
C GLN A 43 -9.53 5.15 -1.70
N ALA A 44 -8.28 5.47 -1.33
CA ALA A 44 -7.93 5.98 -0.01
C ALA A 44 -8.59 7.36 0.26
N LEU A 45 -8.59 8.25 -0.72
CA LEU A 45 -9.26 9.55 -0.62
C LEU A 45 -10.79 9.40 -0.50
N GLN A 46 -11.40 8.47 -1.22
CA GLN A 46 -12.83 8.18 -1.08
C GLN A 46 -13.16 7.63 0.32
N ALA A 47 -12.37 6.68 0.81
CA ALA A 47 -12.54 6.14 2.16
C ALA A 47 -12.43 7.25 3.23
N ALA A 48 -11.45 8.14 3.10
CA ALA A 48 -11.28 9.28 4.01
C ALA A 48 -12.50 10.23 3.99
N ARG A 49 -13.09 10.48 2.82
CA ARG A 49 -14.32 11.29 2.70
C ARG A 49 -15.50 10.64 3.42
N VAL A 50 -15.68 9.33 3.27
CA VAL A 50 -16.75 8.57 3.94
C VAL A 50 -16.59 8.64 5.45
N LEU A 51 -15.40 8.37 5.98
CA LEU A 51 -15.11 8.45 7.41
C LEU A 51 -15.38 9.85 7.97
N ASN A 52 -14.95 10.89 7.25
CA ASN A 52 -15.19 12.27 7.67
C ASN A 52 -16.68 12.66 7.60
N ALA A 53 -17.47 12.06 6.71
CA ALA A 53 -18.92 12.27 6.69
C ALA A 53 -19.59 11.58 7.88
N GLN A 54 -19.16 10.36 8.23
CA GLN A 54 -19.66 9.62 9.40
C GLN A 54 -19.39 10.39 10.69
N HIS A 55 -18.15 10.81 10.94
CA HIS A 55 -17.79 11.59 12.13
C HIS A 55 -18.57 12.90 12.27
N ARG A 56 -18.95 13.54 11.15
CA ARG A 56 -19.74 14.78 11.18
C ARG A 56 -21.22 14.55 11.46
N ASN A 57 -21.74 13.36 11.15
CA ASN A 57 -23.12 12.99 11.45
C ASN A 57 -23.29 12.47 12.89
N ASP A 58 -22.20 12.02 13.50
CA ASP A 58 -22.16 11.53 14.89
C ASP A 58 -21.89 12.64 15.93
N ALA A 59 -21.66 13.88 15.48
CA ALA A 59 -21.37 15.06 16.30
C ALA A 59 -22.59 15.98 16.42
#